data_AF-W7ACB8-F1
#
_entry.id   AF-W7ACB8-F1
#
_cell.length_a   1.000
_cell.length_b   1.000
_cell.length_c   1.000
_cell.angle_alpha   90.00
_cell.angle_beta   90.00
_cell.angle_gamma   90.00
#
_symmetry.space_group_name_H-M   'P 1'
#
loop_
_entity.id
_entity.type
_entity.pdbx_description
1 polymer ?
#
loop_
_entity_poly.entity_id
_entity_poly.type
_entity_poly.pdbx_seq_one_letter_code
_entity_poly.pdbx_strand_id
1 'polypeptide(L)'
;MDYNIIYEWYRTLSCLKTIRKINSFVRHNKEKASVEELKIINENKYVSHSIAILTAIGILTTFRKLRRLKSFMFRPFLPDLFGLTTSCSFLYLHALYLSRNTISKLIQLNLKENANEGIGTYVGEMYKKDEPKDYLNLVKKAL
;
A
#
# COMPACT_ATOMS: atom_id res chain seq x y z
N MET A 1 10.78 -8.73 -17.34
CA MET A 1 9.73 -9.32 -16.49
C MET A 1 8.54 -8.41 -16.61
N ASP A 2 7.50 -8.83 -17.32
CA ASP A 2 6.35 -7.98 -17.61
C ASP A 2 5.72 -7.48 -16.31
N TYR A 3 5.65 -6.16 -16.18
CA TYR A 3 5.11 -5.48 -15.02
C TYR A 3 3.60 -5.73 -14.94
N ASN A 4 3.22 -6.83 -14.30
CA ASN A 4 1.81 -7.18 -14.14
C ASN A 4 1.23 -6.40 -12.96
N ILE A 5 0.60 -5.26 -13.27
CA ILE A 5 -0.10 -4.38 -12.31
C ILE A 5 -1.09 -5.17 -11.44
N ILE A 6 -1.77 -6.16 -12.02
CA ILE A 6 -2.75 -6.99 -11.30
C ILE A 6 -2.06 -7.87 -10.25
N TYR A 7 -0.89 -8.43 -10.58
CA TYR A 7 -0.09 -9.21 -9.63
C TYR A 7 0.45 -8.32 -8.50
N GLU A 8 0.92 -7.11 -8.82
CA GLU A 8 1.36 -6.13 -7.82
C GLU A 8 0.23 -5.72 -6.87
N TRP A 9 -0.98 -5.51 -7.39
CA TRP A 9 -2.16 -5.22 -6.57
C TRP A 9 -2.54 -6.41 -5.69
N TYR A 10 -2.62 -7.61 -6.27
CA TYR A 10 -2.89 -8.84 -5.54
C TYR A 10 -1.90 -9.05 -4.39
N ARG A 11 -0.59 -8.88 -4.66
CA ARG A 11 0.45 -9.02 -3.63
C ARG A 11 0.41 -7.93 -2.57
N THR A 12 0.10 -6.70 -2.97
CA THR A 12 -0.08 -5.60 -2.01
C THR A 12 -1.26 -5.87 -1.08
N LEU A 13 -2.35 -6.43 -1.60
CA LEU A 13 -3.52 -6.83 -0.82
C LEU A 13 -3.25 -8.08 0.04
N SER A 14 -2.49 -9.06 -0.47
CA SER A 14 -2.15 -10.27 0.30
C SER A 14 -1.23 -9.97 1.48
N CYS A 15 -0.27 -9.05 1.29
CA CYS A 15 0.71 -8.66 2.32
C CYS A 15 0.25 -7.46 3.16
N LEU A 16 -1.03 -7.11 3.09
CA LEU A 16 -1.57 -5.87 3.64
C LEU A 16 -1.34 -5.75 5.16
N LYS A 17 -1.50 -6.85 5.91
CA LYS A 17 -1.27 -6.88 7.37
C LYS A 17 0.16 -6.50 7.72
N THR A 18 1.13 -7.00 6.96
CA THR A 18 2.56 -6.73 7.14
C THR A 18 2.89 -5.28 6.78
N ILE A 19 2.33 -4.79 5.66
CA ILE A 19 2.48 -3.39 5.24
C ILE A 19 1.92 -2.44 6.31
N ARG A 20 0.80 -2.74 6.97
CA ARG A 20 0.28 -1.94 8.09
C ARG A 20 1.26 -1.87 9.25
N LYS A 21 1.81 -3.01 9.65
CA LYS A 21 2.68 -3.13 10.82
C LYS A 21 3.94 -2.28 10.61
N ILE A 22 4.49 -2.37 9.40
CA ILE A 22 5.62 -1.52 8.96
C ILE A 22 5.20 -0.04 8.93
N ASN A 23 4.03 0.29 8.40
CA ASN A 23 3.53 1.67 8.39
C ASN A 23 3.41 2.27 9.79
N SER A 24 2.88 1.50 10.74
CA SER A 24 2.83 1.93 12.14
C SER A 24 4.24 2.15 12.69
N PHE A 25 5.15 1.20 12.47
CA PHE A 25 6.54 1.32 12.94
C PHE A 25 7.24 2.56 12.38
N VAL A 26 7.18 2.77 11.07
CA VAL A 26 7.82 3.91 10.40
C VAL A 26 7.21 5.25 10.83
N ARG A 27 5.89 5.30 11.06
CA ARG A 27 5.23 6.50 11.58
C ARG A 27 5.74 6.89 12.97
N HIS A 28 5.96 5.93 13.85
CA HIS A 28 6.43 6.17 15.23
C HIS A 28 7.94 6.38 15.34
N ASN A 29 8.73 5.90 14.38
CA ASN A 29 10.20 5.97 14.39
C ASN A 29 10.76 6.87 13.28
N LYS A 30 9.94 7.78 12.73
CA LYS A 30 10.32 8.63 11.59
C LYS A 30 11.57 9.48 11.85
N GLU A 31 11.82 9.83 13.11
CA GLU A 31 12.98 10.62 13.55
C GLU A 31 14.32 9.89 13.39
N LYS A 32 14.29 8.55 13.31
CA LYS A 32 15.49 7.71 13.13
C LYS A 32 15.80 7.44 11.65
N ALA A 33 14.99 7.97 10.74
CA ALA A 33 15.17 7.74 9.32
C ALA A 33 16.29 8.62 8.75
N SER A 34 17.14 8.06 7.90
CA SER A 34 18.16 8.81 7.18
C SER A 34 17.55 9.80 6.19
N VAL A 35 18.33 10.77 5.70
CA VAL A 35 17.86 11.75 4.70
C VAL A 35 17.39 11.07 3.41
N GLU A 36 18.05 9.99 3.00
CA GLU A 36 17.68 9.21 1.81
C GLU A 36 16.42 8.38 2.04
N GLU A 37 16.27 7.77 3.23
CA GLU A 37 15.06 7.06 3.62
C GLU A 37 13.86 8.01 3.69
N LEU A 38 14.03 9.20 4.26
CA LEU A 38 12.99 10.23 4.32
C LEU A 38 12.52 10.67 2.93
N LYS A 39 13.43 10.73 1.95
CA LYS A 39 13.09 11.04 0.56
C LYS A 39 12.17 9.97 -0.03
N ILE A 40 12.48 8.69 0.18
CA ILE A 40 11.65 7.56 -0.29
C ILE A 40 10.29 7.54 0.41
N ILE A 41 10.27 7.76 1.73
CA ILE A 41 9.06 7.78 2.54
C ILE A 41 8.11 8.91 2.09
N ASN A 42 8.66 10.10 1.82
CA ASN A 42 7.86 11.26 1.43
C ASN A 42 7.38 11.20 -0.03
N GLU A 43 8.01 10.39 -0.89
CA GLU A 43 7.62 10.18 -2.30
C GLU A 43 6.15 9.70 -2.42
N ASN A 44 5.67 8.94 -1.43
CA ASN A 44 4.38 8.26 -1.48
C ASN A 44 3.18 9.07 -0.99
N LYS A 45 3.42 10.25 -0.40
CA LYS A 45 2.34 11.11 0.09
C LYS A 45 1.37 11.48 -1.04
N TYR A 46 1.90 11.61 -2.26
CA TYR A 46 1.12 11.91 -3.46
C TYR A 46 0.39 10.69 -4.02
N VAL A 47 1.06 9.53 -4.12
CA VAL A 47 0.48 8.30 -4.71
C VAL A 47 -0.67 7.75 -3.87
N SER A 48 -0.54 7.74 -2.54
CA SER A 48 -1.62 7.35 -1.62
C SER A 48 -2.85 8.24 -1.79
N HIS A 49 -2.66 9.56 -1.96
CA HIS A 49 -3.74 10.51 -2.24
C HIS A 49 -4.35 10.30 -3.63
N SER A 50 -3.54 10.02 -4.66
CA SER A 50 -4.04 9.76 -6.02
C SER A 50 -4.88 8.48 -6.08
N ILE A 51 -4.43 7.40 -5.43
CA ILE A 51 -5.16 6.13 -5.35
C ILE A 51 -6.45 6.33 -4.56
N ALA A 52 -6.40 7.09 -3.46
CA ALA A 52 -7.60 7.46 -2.73
C ALA A 52 -8.57 8.20 -3.67
N ILE A 53 -8.16 9.28 -4.32
CA ILE A 53 -9.01 10.05 -5.25
C ILE A 53 -9.62 9.14 -6.34
N LEU A 54 -8.83 8.28 -6.97
CA LEU A 54 -9.31 7.33 -7.98
C LEU A 54 -10.32 6.32 -7.40
N THR A 55 -10.09 5.86 -6.18
CA THR A 55 -11.03 4.96 -5.47
C THR A 55 -12.33 5.70 -5.17
N ALA A 56 -12.28 6.94 -4.70
CA ALA A 56 -13.48 7.78 -4.48
C ALA A 56 -14.26 8.02 -5.77
N ILE A 57 -13.56 8.27 -6.90
CA ILE A 57 -14.19 8.40 -8.22
C ILE A 57 -14.82 7.07 -8.65
N GLY A 58 -14.15 5.93 -8.42
CA GLY A 58 -14.69 4.59 -8.65
C GLY A 58 -15.96 4.32 -7.85
N ILE A 59 -15.99 4.73 -6.59
CA ILE A 59 -17.16 4.66 -5.71
C ILE A 59 -18.28 5.53 -6.26
N LEU A 60 -18.00 6.81 -6.56
CA LEU A 60 -18.99 7.73 -7.08
C LEU A 60 -19.59 7.25 -8.41
N THR A 61 -18.77 6.70 -9.29
CA THR A 61 -19.20 6.18 -10.61
C THR A 61 -19.97 4.86 -10.48
N THR A 62 -19.60 3.97 -9.57
CA THR A 62 -20.36 2.74 -9.29
C THR A 62 -21.73 3.06 -8.71
N PHE A 63 -21.85 3.99 -7.76
CA PHE A 63 -23.14 4.48 -7.28
C PHE A 63 -23.98 5.15 -8.37
N ARG A 64 -23.35 5.97 -9.24
CA ARG A 64 -24.03 6.62 -10.36
C ARG A 64 -24.53 5.61 -11.42
N LYS A 65 -23.78 4.53 -11.67
CA LYS A 65 -24.21 3.39 -12.51
C LYS A 65 -25.28 2.55 -11.83
N LEU A 66 -25.18 2.32 -10.52
CA LEU A 66 -26.19 1.58 -9.74
C LEU A 66 -27.54 2.30 -9.72
N ARG A 67 -27.55 3.64 -9.75
CA ARG A 67 -28.78 4.43 -9.98
C ARG A 67 -29.47 4.14 -11.33
N ARG A 68 -28.74 3.63 -12.33
CA ARG A 68 -29.27 3.11 -13.61
C ARG A 68 -29.58 1.61 -13.60
N LEU A 69 -28.99 0.85 -12.67
CA LEU A 69 -29.29 -0.58 -12.45
C LEU A 69 -30.46 -0.72 -11.46
N LYS A 70 -31.67 -0.40 -11.91
CA LYS A 70 -32.93 -0.76 -11.21
C LYS A 70 -33.01 -2.26 -10.83
N SER A 71 -32.14 -3.11 -11.38
CA SER A 71 -32.05 -4.56 -11.17
C SER A 71 -31.63 -4.99 -9.76
N PHE A 72 -31.05 -4.10 -8.93
CA PHE A 72 -30.65 -4.42 -7.55
C PHE A 72 -31.72 -4.12 -6.49
N MET A 73 -32.94 -3.73 -6.88
CA MET A 73 -34.07 -3.57 -5.94
C MET A 73 -34.43 -4.86 -5.19
N PHE A 74 -33.89 -6.02 -5.57
CA PHE A 74 -34.15 -7.29 -4.90
C PHE A 74 -33.37 -7.52 -3.59
N ARG A 75 -32.34 -6.70 -3.27
CA ARG A 75 -31.63 -6.78 -1.98
C ARG A 75 -31.12 -5.39 -1.54
N PRO A 76 -31.84 -4.68 -0.66
CA PRO A 76 -31.47 -3.34 -0.21
C PRO A 76 -30.09 -3.27 0.49
N PHE A 77 -29.57 -4.39 0.99
CA PHE A 77 -28.30 -4.44 1.72
C PHE A 77 -27.03 -4.42 0.86
N LEU A 78 -27.10 -4.84 -0.41
CA LEU A 78 -25.90 -4.99 -1.25
C LEU A 78 -25.26 -3.64 -1.60
N PRO A 79 -26.00 -2.62 -2.07
CA PRO A 79 -25.43 -1.31 -2.40
C PRO A 79 -24.79 -0.63 -1.19
N ASP A 80 -25.43 -0.72 -0.03
CA ASP A 80 -24.94 -0.10 1.21
C ASP A 80 -23.68 -0.81 1.72
N LEU A 81 -23.62 -2.15 1.64
CA LEU A 81 -22.42 -2.92 2.01
C LEU A 81 -21.24 -2.64 1.06
N PHE A 82 -21.48 -2.57 -0.26
CA PHE A 82 -20.42 -2.21 -1.21
C PHE A 82 -19.97 -0.76 -1.03
N GLY A 83 -20.91 0.15 -0.76
CA GLY A 83 -20.63 1.53 -0.40
C GLY A 83 -19.74 1.68 0.82
N LEU A 84 -20.09 0.97 1.90
CA LEU A 84 -19.36 0.98 3.16
C LEU A 84 -17.98 0.36 3.00
N THR A 85 -17.88 -0.83 2.38
CA THR A 85 -16.60 -1.52 2.17
C THR A 85 -15.64 -0.71 1.31
N THR A 86 -16.14 -0.06 0.26
CA THR A 86 -15.31 0.77 -0.61
C THR A 86 -14.89 2.08 0.07
N SER A 87 -15.79 2.73 0.83
CA SER A 87 -15.46 3.94 1.60
C SER A 87 -14.47 3.66 2.73
N CYS A 88 -14.62 2.52 3.43
CA CYS A 88 -13.63 2.04 4.39
C CYS A 88 -12.29 1.76 3.69
N SER A 89 -12.30 1.11 2.52
CA SER A 89 -11.08 0.86 1.74
C SER A 89 -10.40 2.15 1.30
N PHE A 90 -11.16 3.19 0.93
CA PHE A 90 -10.64 4.53 0.61
C PHE A 90 -9.95 5.19 1.79
N LEU A 91 -10.64 5.32 2.94
CA LEU A 91 -10.08 5.91 4.16
C LEU A 91 -8.82 5.15 4.61
N TYR A 92 -8.83 3.85 4.37
CA TYR A 92 -7.78 2.95 4.76
C TYR A 92 -6.54 3.02 3.87
N LEU A 93 -6.71 3.12 2.55
CA LEU A 93 -5.64 3.40 1.60
C LEU A 93 -5.06 4.81 1.80
N HIS A 94 -5.92 5.77 2.12
CA HIS A 94 -5.51 7.15 2.45
C HIS A 94 -4.67 7.20 3.74
N ALA A 95 -4.88 6.27 4.68
CA ALA A 95 -4.10 6.18 5.90
C ALA A 95 -2.76 5.43 5.75
N LEU A 96 -2.50 4.80 4.59
CA LEU A 96 -1.22 4.12 4.34
C LEU A 96 -0.14 5.15 4.00
N TYR A 97 0.89 5.18 4.85
CA TYR A 97 2.04 6.08 4.71
C TYR A 97 3.08 5.55 3.70
N LEU A 98 3.20 4.23 3.59
CA LEU A 98 4.07 3.48 2.68
C LEU A 98 3.26 2.43 1.91
N SER A 99 3.63 2.27 0.65
CA SER A 99 3.19 1.22 -0.26
C SER A 99 4.22 0.10 -0.32
N ARG A 100 3.82 -1.05 -0.84
CA ARG A 100 4.73 -2.17 -1.12
C ARG A 100 5.94 -1.74 -1.97
N ASN A 101 5.73 -0.81 -2.91
CA ASN A 101 6.81 -0.30 -3.76
C ASN A 101 7.84 0.54 -2.98
N THR A 102 7.40 1.43 -2.09
CA THR A 102 8.34 2.18 -1.23
C THR A 102 9.05 1.29 -0.22
N ILE A 103 8.38 0.24 0.27
CA ILE A 103 9.04 -0.78 1.11
C ILE A 103 10.13 -1.49 0.30
N SER A 104 9.87 -1.82 -0.97
CA SER A 104 10.89 -2.36 -1.89
C SER A 104 12.08 -1.42 -2.02
N LYS A 105 11.84 -0.12 -2.26
CA LYS A 105 12.90 0.89 -2.38
C LYS A 105 13.74 1.01 -1.10
N LEU A 106 13.10 1.01 0.08
CA LEU A 106 13.79 1.04 1.38
C LEU A 106 14.66 -0.20 1.61
N ILE A 107 14.15 -1.39 1.29
CA ILE A 107 14.91 -2.64 1.39
C ILE A 107 16.14 -2.61 0.48
N GLN A 108 15.98 -2.12 -0.75
CA GLN A 108 17.08 -2.05 -1.72
C GLN A 108 18.11 -0.98 -1.40
N LEU A 109 17.68 0.16 -0.86
CA LEU A 109 18.58 1.19 -0.36
C LEU A 109 19.47 0.61 0.76
N ASN A 110 18.85 -0.06 1.74
CA ASN A 110 19.56 -0.72 2.83
C ASN A 110 20.51 -1.84 2.38
N LEU A 111 20.17 -2.56 1.30
CA LEU A 111 21.07 -3.59 0.73
C LEU A 111 22.28 -3.00 -0.02
N LYS A 112 22.18 -1.76 -0.51
CA LYS A 112 23.29 -1.06 -1.17
C LYS A 112 24.19 -0.37 -0.16
N GLU A 113 23.59 0.21 0.88
CA GLU A 113 24.28 0.88 1.97
C GLU A 113 24.51 -0.13 3.10
N ASN A 114 25.56 -0.94 2.98
CA ASN A 114 25.95 -2.02 3.91
C ASN A 114 26.14 -1.59 5.40
N ALA A 115 25.91 -0.32 5.76
CA ALA A 115 26.25 0.27 7.05
C ALA A 115 25.21 1.28 7.59
N ASN A 116 23.95 1.23 7.17
CA ASN A 116 22.94 2.16 7.69
C ASN A 116 22.27 1.64 8.98
N GLU A 117 22.40 2.41 10.07
CA GLU A 117 21.58 2.32 11.29
C GLU A 117 20.17 2.94 11.09
N GLY A 118 19.72 3.06 9.84
CA GLY A 118 18.44 3.66 9.47
C GLY A 118 17.26 2.75 9.76
N ILE A 119 16.05 3.25 9.49
CA ILE A 119 14.83 2.46 9.68
C ILE A 119 14.70 1.32 8.65
N GLY A 120 15.42 1.40 7.52
CA GLY A 120 15.38 0.44 6.42
C GLY A 120 15.78 -0.98 6.85
N THR A 121 16.71 -1.10 7.78
CA THR A 121 17.18 -2.37 8.34
C THR A 121 16.06 -3.07 9.09
N TYR A 122 15.39 -2.36 9.99
CA TYR A 122 14.23 -2.87 10.74
C TYR A 122 13.05 -3.19 9.82
N VAL A 123 12.77 -2.34 8.82
CA VAL A 123 11.72 -2.58 7.84
C VAL A 123 12.00 -3.86 7.03
N GLY A 124 13.25 -4.06 6.60
CA GLY A 124 13.68 -5.25 5.88
C GLY A 124 13.56 -6.52 6.72
N GLU A 125 13.99 -6.49 7.99
CA GLU A 125 13.86 -7.63 8.91
C GLU A 125 12.41 -7.98 9.21
N MET A 126 11.58 -6.96 9.48
CA MET A 126 10.15 -7.15 9.71
C MET A 126 9.48 -7.79 8.48
N TYR A 127 9.78 -7.30 7.27
CA TYR A 127 9.19 -7.84 6.05
C TYR A 127 9.69 -9.24 5.74
N LYS A 128 10.98 -9.52 5.95
CA LYS A 128 11.57 -10.85 5.76
C LYS A 128 10.97 -11.89 6.73
N LYS A 129 10.70 -11.48 7.97
CA LYS A 129 10.09 -12.34 8.98
C LYS A 129 8.63 -12.65 8.67
N ASP A 130 7.84 -11.62 8.36
CA ASP A 130 6.40 -11.76 8.20
C ASP A 130 6.02 -12.26 6.79
N GLU A 131 6.78 -11.93 5.74
CA GLU A 131 6.49 -12.27 4.33
C GLU A 131 7.75 -12.73 3.53
N PRO A 132 8.40 -13.84 3.90
CA PRO A 132 9.71 -14.24 3.35
C PRO A 132 9.70 -14.52 1.84
N LYS A 133 8.61 -15.08 1.31
CA LYS A 133 8.48 -15.36 -0.13
C LYS A 133 8.35 -14.09 -0.95
N ASP A 134 7.65 -13.09 -0.42
CA ASP A 134 7.45 -11.83 -1.11
C ASP A 134 8.67 -10.91 -0.97
N TYR A 135 9.37 -10.98 0.17
CA TYR A 135 10.66 -10.33 0.37
C TYR A 135 11.66 -10.66 -0.76
N LEU A 136 11.79 -11.93 -1.14
CA LEU A 136 12.67 -12.34 -2.25
C LEU A 136 12.27 -11.69 -3.59
N ASN A 137 10.98 -11.46 -3.82
CA ASN A 137 10.50 -10.77 -5.01
C ASN A 137 10.85 -9.28 -4.97
N LEU A 138 10.71 -8.64 -3.80
CA LEU A 138 11.04 -7.23 -3.61
C LEU A 138 12.54 -6.95 -3.75
N VAL A 139 13.39 -7.86 -3.27
CA VAL A 139 14.85 -7.75 -3.42
C VAL A 139 15.26 -7.87 -4.89
N LYS A 140 14.61 -8.74 -5.67
CA LYS A 140 14.93 -8.97 -7.10
C LYS A 140 14.37 -7.89 -8.04
N LYS A 141 13.47 -7.03 -7.56
CA LYS A 141 12.83 -6.00 -8.38
C LYS A 141 13.86 -4.93 -8.73
N ALA A 142 14.31 -4.83 -9.98
CA ALA A 142 15.18 -3.74 -10.40
C ALA A 142 14.44 -2.39 -10.22
N LEU A 143 15.16 -1.39 -9.69
CA LEU A 143 14.69 0.00 -9.52
C LEU A 143 14.49 0.69 -10.87
#